data_AF-A0A930BVY0-F1
#
_entry.id   AF-A0A930BVY0-F1
#
_cell.length_a   1.000
_cell.length_b   1.000
_cell.length_c   1.000
_cell.angle_alpha   90.00
_cell.angle_beta   90.00
_cell.angle_gamma   90.00
#
_symmetry.space_group_name_H-M   'P 1'
#
loop_
_entity.id
_entity.type
_entity.pdbx_description
1 polymer ?
#
loop_
_entity_poly.entity_id
_entity_poly.type
_entity_poly.pdbx_seq_one_letter_code
_entity_poly.pdbx_strand_id
1 'polypeptide(L)'
;MSDWFRRLPGSRSEPAGAERVILRRLPRVLLAGSLLLALPAVIVRLAGALAPASALAAISMPVDIAVVSLLILHWTVVLTVAIAAFIVLVMKGPAFVADAYPLDEADTPAGSGGAR
;
A
#
# COMPACT_ATOMS: atom_id res chain seq x y z
N MET A 1 -8.80 20.77 -22.54
CA MET A 1 -8.28 20.35 -21.22
C MET A 1 -8.95 19.04 -20.88
N SER A 2 -8.16 18.05 -20.48
CA SER A 2 -8.54 16.64 -20.47
C SER A 2 -9.55 16.32 -19.34
N ASP A 3 -10.79 16.00 -19.70
CA ASP A 3 -11.96 15.80 -18.84
C ASP A 3 -11.99 14.47 -18.03
N TRP A 4 -10.85 13.83 -17.79
CA TRP A 4 -10.78 12.46 -17.20
C TRP A 4 -11.26 12.36 -15.74
N PHE A 5 -11.44 13.48 -15.04
CA PHE A 5 -11.78 13.51 -13.61
C PHE A 5 -12.94 14.46 -13.30
N ARG A 6 -14.00 14.41 -14.10
CA ARG A 6 -15.22 15.17 -13.82
C ARG A 6 -15.93 14.56 -12.61
N ARG A 7 -15.99 15.29 -11.50
CA ARG A 7 -16.66 14.84 -10.27
C ARG A 7 -18.17 14.84 -10.46
N LEU A 8 -18.85 13.85 -9.91
CA LEU A 8 -20.30 13.75 -9.94
C LEU A 8 -20.90 14.87 -9.05
N PRO A 9 -21.71 15.79 -9.59
CA PRO A 9 -22.35 16.83 -8.78
C PRO A 9 -23.30 16.17 -7.76
N GLY A 10 -23.22 16.63 -6.50
CA GLY A 10 -24.02 16.06 -5.40
C GLY A 10 -23.43 14.82 -4.70
N SER A 11 -22.21 14.38 -5.06
CA SER A 11 -21.57 13.23 -4.40
C SER A 11 -21.28 13.52 -2.93
N ARG A 12 -21.73 12.63 -2.03
CA ARG A 12 -21.39 12.69 -0.61
C ARG A 12 -19.93 12.24 -0.42
N SER A 13 -19.10 13.07 0.20
CA SER A 13 -17.73 12.69 0.57
C SER A 13 -17.73 12.10 1.96
N GLU A 14 -17.23 10.89 2.09
CA GLU A 14 -17.14 10.19 3.37
C GLU A 14 -15.93 10.73 4.17
N PRO A 15 -16.05 11.02 5.47
CA PRO A 15 -15.03 11.74 6.25
C PRO A 15 -13.71 10.98 6.33
N ALA A 16 -12.56 11.65 6.15
CA ALA A 16 -11.22 11.06 6.18
C ALA A 16 -10.97 10.06 7.35
N GLY A 17 -10.51 8.84 7.04
CA GLY A 17 -10.28 7.78 8.02
C GLY A 17 -8.79 7.44 8.23
N ALA A 18 -8.53 6.24 8.76
CA ALA A 18 -7.19 5.74 9.07
C ALA A 18 -6.27 5.62 7.85
N GLU A 19 -6.83 5.44 6.65
CA GLU A 19 -6.09 5.29 5.39
C GLU A 19 -5.15 6.47 5.11
N ARG A 20 -5.60 7.70 5.38
CA ARG A 20 -4.77 8.90 5.16
C ARG A 20 -3.64 9.01 6.17
N VAL A 21 -3.87 8.58 7.40
CA VAL A 21 -2.84 8.57 8.45
C VAL A 21 -1.78 7.52 8.11
N ILE A 22 -2.20 6.33 7.69
CA ILE A 22 -1.32 5.25 7.27
C ILE A 22 -0.44 5.71 6.10
N LEU A 23 -1.04 6.22 5.02
CA LEU A 23 -0.29 6.69 3.83
C LEU A 23 0.71 7.79 4.15
N ARG A 24 0.40 8.70 5.09
CA ARG A 24 1.33 9.76 5.52
C ARG A 24 2.48 9.24 6.38
N ARG A 25 2.28 8.17 7.16
CA ARG A 25 3.31 7.59 8.03
C ARG A 25 4.16 6.53 7.32
N LEU A 26 3.63 5.94 6.26
CA LEU A 26 4.27 4.88 5.48
C LEU A 26 5.70 5.19 5.03
N PRO A 27 6.04 6.37 4.45
CA PRO A 27 7.42 6.66 4.07
C PRO A 27 8.36 6.74 5.28
N ARG A 28 7.88 7.23 6.44
CA ARG A 28 8.68 7.23 7.67
C ARG A 28 8.90 5.82 8.20
N VAL A 29 7.87 4.97 8.16
CA VAL A 29 7.98 3.57 8.58
C VAL A 29 8.94 2.80 7.68
N LEU A 30 8.89 3.02 6.36
CA LEU A 30 9.82 2.41 5.42
C LEU A 30 11.27 2.78 5.74
N LEU A 31 11.55 4.07 5.94
CA LEU A 31 12.90 4.55 6.24
C LEU A 31 13.39 4.07 7.62
N ALA A 32 12.58 4.25 8.66
CA ALA A 32 12.95 3.87 10.02
C ALA A 32 13.09 2.35 10.17
N GLY A 33 12.19 1.57 9.57
CA GLY A 33 12.25 0.11 9.58
C GLY A 33 13.45 -0.42 8.81
N SER A 34 13.73 0.12 7.61
CA SER A 34 14.92 -0.25 6.85
C SER A 34 16.21 0.08 7.60
N LEU A 35 16.29 1.26 8.22
CA LEU A 35 17.46 1.66 9.00
C LEU A 35 17.67 0.75 10.22
N LEU A 36 16.60 0.44 10.96
CA LEU A 36 16.62 -0.45 12.11
C LEU A 36 17.08 -1.87 11.71
N LEU A 37 16.55 -2.40 10.61
CA LEU A 37 16.90 -3.72 10.11
C LEU A 37 18.32 -3.80 9.55
N ALA A 38 18.90 -2.68 9.09
CA ALA A 38 20.27 -2.61 8.62
C ALA A 38 21.31 -2.53 9.77
N LEU A 39 20.90 -2.21 11.00
CA LEU A 39 21.81 -2.06 12.14
C LEU A 39 22.71 -3.27 12.40
N PRO A 40 22.22 -4.53 12.36
CA PRO A 40 23.08 -5.69 12.60
C PRO A 40 24.24 -5.80 11.61
N ALA A 41 23.99 -5.51 10.32
CA ALA A 41 25.05 -5.49 9.31
C ALA A 41 26.07 -4.38 9.60
N VAL A 42 25.61 -3.18 9.98
CA VAL A 42 26.49 -2.07 10.35
C VAL A 42 27.34 -2.43 11.58
N ILE A 43 26.75 -3.06 12.59
CA ILE A 43 27.45 -3.49 13.81
C ILE A 43 28.54 -4.50 13.47
N VAL A 44 28.24 -5.52 12.66
CA VAL A 44 29.24 -6.52 12.23
C VAL A 44 30.38 -5.87 11.45
N ARG A 45 30.07 -4.90 10.57
CA ARG A 45 31.06 -4.15 9.81
C ARG A 45 31.96 -3.28 10.70
N LEU A 46 31.39 -2.58 11.68
CA LEU A 46 32.13 -1.77 12.65
C LEU A 46 32.98 -2.66 13.57
N ALA A 47 32.44 -3.76 14.08
CA ALA A 47 33.18 -4.71 14.90
C ALA A 47 34.38 -5.32 14.15
N GLY A 48 34.20 -5.66 12.87
CA GLY A 48 35.28 -6.14 12.00
C GLY A 48 36.36 -5.09 11.70
N ALA A 49 36.06 -3.79 11.85
CA ALA A 49 37.06 -2.73 11.72
C ALA A 49 37.90 -2.54 13.00
N LEU A 50 37.37 -2.93 14.17
CA LEU A 50 38.06 -2.81 15.47
C LEU A 50 38.73 -4.12 15.93
N ALA A 51 38.36 -5.27 15.37
CA ALA A 51 38.83 -6.60 15.77
C ALA A 51 39.51 -7.34 14.62
N PRO A 52 40.39 -8.33 14.89
CA PRO A 52 41.01 -9.14 13.85
C PRO A 52 39.95 -9.89 13.01
N ALA A 53 40.10 -9.82 11.68
CA ALA A 53 39.11 -10.28 10.69
C ALA A 53 38.69 -11.76 10.83
N SER A 54 39.53 -12.61 11.44
CA SER A 54 39.25 -14.03 11.65
C SER A 54 38.12 -14.29 12.66
N ALA A 55 37.84 -13.37 13.58
CA ALA A 55 36.84 -13.57 14.63
C ALA A 55 35.39 -13.43 14.12
N LEU A 56 35.15 -12.58 13.11
CA LEU A 56 33.81 -12.30 12.58
C LEU A 56 33.54 -12.90 11.19
N ALA A 57 34.54 -13.52 10.55
CA ALA A 57 34.39 -14.09 9.22
C ALA A 57 33.25 -15.13 9.13
N ALA A 58 33.10 -15.97 10.15
CA ALA A 58 32.07 -17.01 10.19
C ALA A 58 30.63 -16.47 10.26
N ILE A 59 30.43 -15.28 10.84
CA ILE A 59 29.09 -14.71 11.06
C ILE A 59 28.71 -13.61 10.06
N SER A 60 29.68 -13.07 9.32
CA SER A 60 29.44 -11.95 8.40
C SER A 60 28.47 -12.31 7.27
N MET A 61 28.70 -13.43 6.59
CA MET A 61 27.85 -13.90 5.49
C MET A 61 26.40 -14.22 5.92
N PRO A 62 26.15 -15.01 6.97
CA PRO A 62 24.77 -15.30 7.40
C PRO A 62 24.03 -14.05 7.90
N VAL A 63 24.72 -13.10 8.56
CA VAL A 63 24.12 -11.83 8.96
C VAL A 63 23.72 -11.00 7.75
N ASP A 64 24.59 -10.89 6.74
CA ASP A 64 24.27 -10.15 5.51
C ASP A 64 23.05 -10.77 4.80
N ILE A 65 22.98 -12.10 4.70
CA ILE A 65 21.82 -12.82 4.12
C ILE A 65 20.54 -12.54 4.91
N ALA A 66 20.59 -12.63 6.25
CA ALA A 66 19.43 -12.39 7.11
C ALA A 66 18.93 -10.94 7.00
N VAL A 67 19.84 -9.96 7.00
CA VAL A 67 19.52 -8.54 6.87
C VAL A 67 18.87 -8.26 5.52
N VAL A 68 19.43 -8.74 4.42
CA VAL A 68 18.84 -8.55 3.08
C VAL A 68 17.46 -9.21 2.99
N SER A 69 17.30 -10.41 3.54
CA SER A 69 16.02 -11.13 3.55
C SER A 69 14.95 -10.36 4.32
N LEU A 70 15.28 -9.86 5.52
CA LEU A 70 14.38 -9.04 6.34
C LEU A 70 14.04 -7.71 5.68
N LEU A 71 14.99 -7.09 4.98
CA LEU A 71 14.79 -5.82 4.30
C LEU A 71 13.81 -5.95 3.13
N ILE A 72 13.97 -7.01 2.32
CA ILE A 72 13.04 -7.35 1.23
C ILE A 72 11.64 -7.63 1.81
N LEU A 73 11.55 -8.45 2.87
CA LEU A 73 10.29 -8.73 3.55
C LEU A 73 9.63 -7.46 4.10
N HIS A 74 10.41 -6.56 4.68
CA HIS A 74 9.90 -5.29 5.21
C HIS A 74 9.31 -4.43 4.09
N TRP A 75 10.01 -4.29 2.96
CA TRP A 75 9.52 -3.52 1.83
C TRP A 75 8.25 -4.11 1.21
N THR A 76 8.16 -5.44 1.09
CA THR A 76 6.95 -6.09 0.55
C THR A 76 5.75 -5.91 1.48
N VAL A 77 5.93 -6.03 2.81
CA VAL A 77 4.88 -5.75 3.79
C VAL A 77 4.43 -4.29 3.72
N VAL A 78 5.38 -3.35 3.71
CA VAL A 78 5.09 -1.91 3.63
C VAL A 78 4.35 -1.55 2.33
N LEU A 79 4.78 -2.12 1.19
CA LEU A 79 4.12 -1.96 -0.10
C LEU A 79 2.69 -2.53 -0.07
N THR A 80 2.50 -3.71 0.52
CA THR A 80 1.17 -4.33 0.65
C THR A 80 0.22 -3.44 1.46
N VAL A 81 0.68 -2.90 2.59
CA VAL A 81 -0.09 -1.94 3.40
C VAL A 81 -0.38 -0.66 2.62
N ALA A 82 0.58 -0.18 1.82
CA ALA A 82 0.39 1.01 0.98
C ALA A 82 -0.72 0.80 -0.04
N ILE A 83 -0.71 -0.34 -0.73
CA ILE A 83 -1.73 -0.72 -1.71
C ILE A 83 -3.10 -0.83 -1.01
N ALA A 84 -3.19 -1.50 0.13
CA ALA A 84 -4.44 -1.63 0.87
C ALA A 84 -5.02 -0.26 1.29
N ALA A 85 -4.18 0.63 1.86
CA ALA A 85 -4.61 1.96 2.24
C ALA A 85 -4.98 2.84 1.02
N PHE A 86 -4.27 2.69 -0.10
CA PHE A 86 -4.58 3.38 -1.35
C PHE A 86 -5.92 2.92 -1.92
N ILE A 87 -6.20 1.62 -1.93
CA ILE A 87 -7.49 1.07 -2.36
C ILE A 87 -8.63 1.67 -1.52
N VAL A 88 -8.51 1.67 -0.19
CA VAL A 88 -9.52 2.28 0.69
C VAL A 88 -9.69 3.78 0.41
N LEU A 89 -8.60 4.49 0.15
CA LEU A 89 -8.66 5.91 -0.23
C LEU A 89 -9.39 6.13 -1.57
N VAL A 90 -9.19 5.25 -2.56
CA VAL A 90 -9.88 5.30 -3.85
C VAL A 90 -11.36 4.94 -3.70
N MET A 91 -11.68 3.88 -2.96
CA MET A 91 -13.06 3.46 -2.66
C MET A 91 -13.87 4.57 -1.96
N LYS A 92 -13.20 5.37 -1.13
CA LYS A 92 -13.80 6.50 -0.40
C LYS A 92 -13.69 7.83 -1.14
N GLY A 93 -13.00 7.86 -2.28
CA GLY A 93 -12.71 9.06 -3.05
C GLY A 93 -13.96 9.73 -3.63
N PRO A 94 -13.83 10.92 -4.24
CA PRO A 94 -14.95 11.58 -4.91
C PRO A 94 -15.49 10.68 -6.03
N ALA A 95 -16.82 10.58 -6.13
CA ALA A 95 -17.43 9.88 -7.27
C ALA A 95 -17.07 10.63 -8.56
N PHE A 96 -16.51 9.90 -9.51
CA PHE A 96 -16.25 10.40 -10.86
C PHE A 96 -17.41 9.99 -11.77
N VAL A 97 -17.76 10.86 -12.71
CA VAL A 97 -18.80 10.58 -13.71
C VAL A 97 -18.33 9.39 -14.55
N ALA A 98 -19.03 8.26 -14.44
CA ALA A 98 -18.84 7.13 -15.32
C ALA A 98 -19.42 7.43 -16.71
N ASP A 99 -18.94 6.74 -17.73
CA ASP A 99 -19.57 6.73 -19.04
C ASP A 99 -21.00 6.17 -18.92
N ALA A 100 -21.98 7.00 -19.28
CA ALA A 100 -23.36 6.55 -19.29
C ALA A 100 -23.55 5.55 -20.44
N TYR A 101 -23.77 4.27 -20.11
CA TYR A 101 -24.24 3.29 -21.08
C TYR A 101 -25.76 3.43 -21.22
N PRO A 102 -26.33 3.51 -22.43
CA PRO A 102 -27.76 3.52 -22.60
C PRO A 102 -28.34 2.20 -22.08
N LEU A 103 -29.13 2.27 -21.02
CA LEU A 103 -29.89 1.15 -20.51
C LEU A 103 -31.23 1.14 -21.24
N ASP A 104 -31.50 0.09 -22.01
CA ASP A 104 -32.83 -0.17 -22.58
C ASP A 104 -33.71 -0.68 -21.44
N GLU A 105 -34.39 0.25 -20.75
CA GLU A 105 -35.28 -0.09 -19.64
C GLU A 105 -36.57 -0.70 -20.21
N ALA A 106 -36.82 -1.98 -19.91
CA ALA A 106 -38.14 -2.56 -20.12
C ALA A 106 -39.07 -2.05 -19.01
N ASP A 107 -39.97 -1.13 -19.35
CA ASP A 107 -40.96 -0.51 -18.43
C ASP A 107 -41.87 -1.53 -17.71
N THR A 108 -41.86 -2.81 -18.10
CA THR A 108 -42.74 -3.83 -17.54
C THR A 108 -41.97 -5.12 -17.23
N PRO A 109 -41.98 -5.62 -15.99
CA PRO A 109 -41.51 -6.98 -15.73
C PRO A 109 -42.36 -7.96 -16.53
N ALA A 110 -41.73 -8.85 -17.29
CA ALA A 110 -42.40 -9.90 -18.05
C ALA A 110 -43.14 -10.84 -17.08
N GLY A 111 -44.40 -10.55 -16.79
CA GLY A 111 -45.23 -11.43 -15.94
C GLY A 111 -46.40 -10.79 -15.19
N SER A 112 -46.61 -9.47 -15.20
CA SER A 112 -47.77 -8.86 -14.50
C SER A 112 -49.10 -8.91 -15.28
N GLY A 113 -49.13 -9.58 -16.43
CA GLY A 113 -50.32 -9.75 -17.25
C GLY A 113 -51.06 -11.05 -16.94
N GLY A 114 -52.10 -10.97 -16.09
CA GLY A 114 -53.25 -11.88 -16.18
C GLY A 114 -53.39 -12.94 -15.10
N ALA A 115 -53.91 -12.54 -13.94
CA ALA A 115 -54.81 -13.38 -13.15
C ALA A 115 -55.98 -12.49 -12.70
N ARG A 116 -56.94 -12.30 -13.61
CA ARG A 116 -58.31 -11.90 -13.30
C ARG A 116 -59.19 -13.13 -13.41
#